data_AF-A0A2V5ZIP3-F1
#
_entry.id   AF-A0A2V5ZIP3-F1
#
_cell.length_a   1.000
_cell.length_b   1.000
_cell.length_c   1.000
_cell.angle_alpha   90.00
_cell.angle_beta   90.00
_cell.angle_gamma   90.00
#
_symmetry.space_group_name_H-M   'P 1'
#
loop_
_entity.id
_entity.type
_entity.pdbx_description
1 polymer ?
#
loop_
_entity_poly.entity_id
_entity_poly.type
_entity_poly.pdbx_seq_one_letter_code
_entity_poly.pdbx_strand_id
1 'polypeptide(L)'
;MKKYFADDCIFADEKGRVFYKPKLIADITPLPAGYSGTINIENAQSRIIGNTAILSYDADETETIFGQNLKARYHVTDTWLQRNGNWQIVASQAHRYYEDPAVGESDPKKFADFIGTYELAPGQTRSVIVEGDKLFVERNGKKEELLPETSDVFFRKGTEGRILFRYAATGRVDALIDRRNNEDVIWRKIGK
;
A
#
# COMPACT_ATOMS: atom_id res chain seq x y z
N MET A 1 -2.71 19.30 -19.12
CA MET A 1 -1.65 19.00 -18.14
C MET A 1 -0.39 19.83 -18.36
N LYS A 2 0.29 19.71 -19.52
CA LYS A 2 1.59 20.38 -19.80
C LYS A 2 1.66 21.89 -19.52
N LYS A 3 0.58 22.63 -19.81
CA LYS A 3 0.51 24.09 -19.63
C LYS A 3 0.43 24.57 -18.17
N TYR A 4 0.05 23.70 -17.24
CA TYR A 4 -0.20 24.08 -15.86
C TYR A 4 1.04 23.97 -14.97
N PHE A 5 2.05 23.20 -15.37
CA PHE A 5 3.30 23.11 -14.60
C PHE A 5 4.22 24.30 -14.87
N ALA A 6 4.74 24.91 -13.82
CA ALA A 6 5.75 25.97 -13.90
C ALA A 6 7.10 25.41 -14.40
N ASP A 7 7.92 26.23 -15.04
CA ASP A 7 9.23 25.79 -15.56
C ASP A 7 10.19 25.34 -14.45
N ASP A 8 10.02 25.90 -13.27
CA ASP A 8 10.75 25.59 -12.03
C ASP A 8 9.99 24.61 -11.11
N CYS A 9 9.04 23.83 -11.66
CA CYS A 9 8.29 22.89 -10.83
C CYS A 9 9.12 21.71 -10.31
N ILE A 10 8.73 21.19 -9.16
CA ILE A 10 9.22 19.93 -8.59
C ILE A 10 8.03 18.97 -8.49
N PHE A 11 8.15 17.78 -9.07
CA PHE A 11 7.12 16.75 -9.01
C PHE A 11 7.69 15.49 -8.36
N ALA A 12 7.03 14.96 -7.34
CA ALA A 12 7.34 13.66 -6.75
C ALA A 12 6.22 12.67 -7.06
N ASP A 13 6.55 11.57 -7.72
CA ASP A 13 5.59 10.53 -8.06
C ASP A 13 5.36 9.53 -6.92
N GLU A 14 4.42 8.60 -7.13
CA GLU A 14 4.05 7.57 -6.17
C GLU A 14 5.16 6.57 -5.84
N LYS A 15 6.24 6.55 -6.64
CA LYS A 15 7.42 5.70 -6.47
C LYS A 15 8.58 6.45 -5.81
N GLY A 16 8.37 7.70 -5.42
CA GLY A 16 9.38 8.56 -4.82
C GLY A 16 10.41 9.11 -5.82
N ARG A 17 10.15 9.02 -7.13
CA ARG A 17 11.00 9.66 -8.15
C ARG A 17 10.68 11.14 -8.18
N VAL A 18 11.73 11.97 -8.24
CA VAL A 18 11.60 13.42 -8.34
C VAL A 18 11.91 13.88 -9.76
N PHE A 19 11.00 14.64 -10.35
CA PHE A 19 11.11 15.19 -11.70
C PHE A 19 11.03 16.72 -11.67
N TYR A 20 11.74 17.33 -12.61
CA TYR A 20 11.51 18.71 -13.05
C TYR A 20 10.72 18.70 -14.36
N LYS A 21 10.18 19.86 -14.75
CA LYS A 21 9.26 19.99 -15.90
C LYS A 21 9.71 19.24 -17.16
N PRO A 22 10.97 19.34 -17.66
CA PRO A 22 11.34 18.66 -18.90
C PRO A 22 11.11 17.14 -18.87
N LYS A 23 11.46 16.49 -17.75
CA LYS A 23 11.30 15.04 -17.59
C LYS A 23 9.84 14.65 -17.36
N LEU A 24 9.10 15.41 -16.55
CA LEU A 24 7.67 15.24 -16.38
C LEU A 24 6.92 15.27 -17.72
N ILE A 25 7.24 16.24 -18.58
CA ILE A 25 6.61 16.41 -19.89
C ILE A 25 6.95 15.28 -20.85
N ALA A 26 8.18 14.77 -20.79
CA ALA A 26 8.64 13.65 -21.62
C ALA A 26 7.97 12.32 -21.23
N ASP A 27 7.68 12.12 -19.94
CA ASP A 27 7.05 10.90 -19.43
C ASP A 27 5.52 10.87 -19.66
N ILE A 28 4.90 11.98 -20.08
CA ILE A 28 3.49 12.00 -20.54
C ILE A 28 3.41 11.43 -21.95
N THR A 29 3.28 10.11 -22.05
CA THR A 29 3.06 9.38 -23.30
C THR A 29 1.62 8.85 -23.39
N PRO A 30 1.08 8.61 -24.60
CA PRO A 30 -0.14 7.84 -24.76
C PRO A 30 -0.03 6.46 -24.11
N LEU A 31 -1.15 5.92 -23.63
CA LEU A 31 -1.21 4.55 -23.15
C LEU A 31 -0.90 3.57 -24.31
N PRO A 32 -0.18 2.46 -24.06
CA PRO A 32 0.06 1.44 -25.07
C PRO A 32 -1.24 0.79 -25.57
N ALA A 33 -1.18 0.12 -26.72
CA ALA A 33 -2.31 -0.66 -27.22
C ALA A 33 -2.71 -1.76 -26.21
N GLY A 34 -4.02 -1.90 -25.97
CA GLY A 34 -4.57 -2.83 -24.97
C GLY A 34 -4.69 -2.23 -23.56
N TYR A 35 -4.29 -0.98 -23.37
CA TYR A 35 -4.41 -0.24 -22.11
C TYR A 35 -5.45 0.87 -22.24
N SER A 36 -6.27 1.06 -21.20
CA SER A 36 -7.13 2.23 -21.05
C SER A 36 -7.33 2.54 -19.59
N GLY A 37 -7.77 3.75 -19.24
CA GLY A 37 -8.07 4.06 -17.86
C GLY A 37 -8.79 5.38 -17.69
N THR A 38 -9.31 5.60 -16.50
CA THR A 38 -9.92 6.87 -16.09
C THR A 38 -9.44 7.23 -14.69
N ILE A 39 -9.33 8.53 -14.42
CA ILE A 39 -9.03 9.05 -13.09
C ILE A 39 -10.16 10.00 -12.72
N ASN A 40 -10.84 9.70 -11.62
CA ASN A 40 -11.82 10.58 -11.01
C ASN A 40 -11.17 11.34 -9.85
N ILE A 41 -11.44 12.64 -9.76
CA ILE A 41 -10.98 13.47 -8.66
C ILE A 41 -12.05 13.46 -7.57
N GLU A 42 -11.67 13.07 -6.36
CA GLU A 42 -12.53 12.96 -5.20
C GLU A 42 -11.98 13.75 -4.01
N ASN A 43 -12.84 14.04 -3.03
CA ASN A 43 -12.47 14.66 -1.75
C ASN A 43 -11.59 15.93 -1.85
N ALA A 44 -11.74 16.70 -2.93
CA ALA A 44 -10.89 17.86 -3.18
C ALA A 44 -11.08 18.96 -2.12
N GLN A 45 -9.95 19.42 -1.58
CA GLN A 45 -9.86 20.50 -0.61
C GLN A 45 -8.85 21.53 -1.10
N SER A 46 -9.17 22.81 -0.89
CA SER A 46 -8.26 23.89 -1.26
C SER A 46 -8.11 24.96 -0.18
N ARG A 47 -6.95 25.61 -0.23
CA ARG A 47 -6.60 26.79 0.55
C ARG A 47 -5.90 27.78 -0.36
N ILE A 48 -6.38 29.02 -0.41
CA ILE A 48 -5.70 30.12 -1.12
C ILE A 48 -5.11 31.04 -0.05
N ILE A 49 -3.82 31.32 -0.17
CA ILE A 49 -3.03 32.11 0.78
C ILE A 49 -2.18 33.08 -0.05
N GLY A 50 -2.62 34.34 -0.15
CA GLY A 50 -1.98 35.33 -1.01
C GLY A 50 -1.98 34.89 -2.48
N ASN A 51 -0.79 34.80 -3.08
CA ASN A 51 -0.59 34.32 -4.45
C ASN A 51 -0.33 32.81 -4.54
N THR A 52 -0.51 32.06 -3.45
CA THR A 52 -0.32 30.60 -3.42
C THR A 52 -1.65 29.90 -3.22
N ALA A 53 -1.85 28.74 -3.83
CA ALA A 53 -2.96 27.87 -3.55
C ALA A 53 -2.47 26.43 -3.32
N ILE A 54 -3.04 25.76 -2.33
CA ILE A 54 -2.83 24.33 -2.09
C ILE A 54 -4.11 23.63 -2.50
N LEU A 55 -3.99 22.60 -3.34
CA LEU A 55 -5.07 21.71 -3.74
C LEU A 55 -4.69 20.29 -3.33
N SER A 56 -5.46 19.70 -2.42
CA SER A 56 -5.30 18.34 -1.93
C SER A 56 -6.53 17.54 -2.31
N TYR A 57 -6.35 16.36 -2.90
CA TYR A 57 -7.45 15.56 -3.44
C TYR A 57 -7.06 14.09 -3.56
N ASP A 58 -8.08 13.25 -3.69
CA ASP A 58 -7.90 11.84 -4.03
C ASP A 58 -8.09 11.64 -5.53
N ALA A 59 -7.28 10.79 -6.12
CA ALA A 59 -7.40 10.34 -7.50
C ALA A 59 -7.81 8.86 -7.48
N ASP A 60 -9.07 8.57 -7.83
CA ASP A 60 -9.61 7.22 -8.00
C ASP A 60 -9.38 6.78 -9.44
N GLU A 61 -8.38 5.91 -9.62
CA GLU A 61 -7.95 5.40 -10.91
C GLU A 61 -8.59 4.03 -11.19
N THR A 62 -9.18 3.91 -12.37
CA THR A 62 -9.47 2.62 -12.98
C THR A 62 -8.58 2.42 -14.19
N GLU A 63 -7.98 1.23 -14.30
CA GLU A 63 -7.14 0.85 -15.43
C GLU A 63 -7.64 -0.47 -16.00
N THR A 64 -7.62 -0.60 -17.32
CA THR A 64 -7.86 -1.84 -18.03
C THR A 64 -6.59 -2.23 -18.75
N ILE A 65 -6.09 -3.45 -18.49
CA ILE A 65 -4.92 -4.04 -19.15
C ILE A 65 -5.36 -5.32 -19.86
N PHE A 66 -5.39 -5.31 -21.19
CA PHE A 66 -5.82 -6.45 -22.01
C PHE A 66 -7.17 -7.06 -21.55
N GLY A 67 -8.12 -6.22 -21.15
CA GLY A 67 -9.44 -6.63 -20.66
C GLY A 67 -9.53 -6.96 -19.17
N GLN A 68 -8.42 -6.96 -18.44
CA GLN A 68 -8.40 -7.07 -16.98
C GLN A 68 -8.57 -5.69 -16.35
N ASN A 69 -9.41 -5.59 -15.31
CA ASN A 69 -9.66 -4.31 -14.63
C ASN A 69 -8.87 -4.23 -13.32
N LEU A 70 -8.24 -3.09 -13.12
CA LEU A 70 -7.49 -2.73 -11.93
C LEU A 70 -8.06 -1.45 -11.33
N LYS A 71 -7.90 -1.32 -10.02
CA LYS A 71 -8.18 -0.09 -9.29
C LYS A 71 -6.94 0.35 -8.51
N ALA A 72 -6.72 1.64 -8.48
CA ALA A 72 -5.74 2.27 -7.61
C ALA A 72 -6.30 3.58 -7.10
N ARG A 73 -5.93 3.95 -5.87
CA ARG A 73 -6.23 5.27 -5.33
C ARG A 73 -4.94 5.95 -4.96
N TYR A 74 -4.89 7.24 -5.21
CA TYR A 74 -3.77 8.09 -4.82
C TYR A 74 -4.30 9.28 -4.05
N HIS A 75 -3.48 9.80 -3.15
CA HIS A 75 -3.65 11.15 -2.66
C HIS A 75 -2.65 12.05 -3.35
N VAL A 76 -3.10 13.22 -3.79
CA VAL A 76 -2.27 14.20 -4.48
C VAL A 76 -2.37 15.53 -3.77
N THR A 77 -1.24 16.20 -3.59
CA THR A 77 -1.18 17.59 -3.15
C THR A 77 -0.41 18.42 -4.16
N ASP A 78 -1.11 19.37 -4.77
CA ASP A 78 -0.56 20.35 -5.70
C ASP A 78 -0.41 21.71 -5.01
N THR A 79 0.79 22.27 -5.08
CA THR A 79 1.06 23.67 -4.73
C THR A 79 1.10 24.51 -5.99
N TRP A 80 0.19 25.47 -6.06
CA TRP A 80 0.03 26.42 -7.14
C TRP A 80 0.57 27.79 -6.72
N LEU A 81 1.23 28.48 -7.64
CA LEU A 81 1.69 29.84 -7.45
C LEU A 81 1.17 30.71 -8.61
N GLN A 82 0.61 31.86 -8.30
CA GLN A 82 0.18 32.84 -9.27
C GLN A 82 1.34 33.76 -9.65
N ARG A 83 1.68 33.79 -10.94
CA ARG A 83 2.70 34.67 -11.52
C ARG A 83 2.11 35.39 -12.73
N ASN A 84 2.18 36.72 -12.74
CA ASN A 84 1.66 37.55 -13.84
C ASN A 84 0.20 37.20 -14.20
N GLY A 85 -0.64 37.01 -13.18
CA GLY A 85 -2.05 36.62 -13.34
C GLY A 85 -2.31 35.14 -13.64
N ASN A 86 -1.28 34.34 -13.91
CA ASN A 86 -1.40 32.93 -14.28
C ASN A 86 -1.07 32.00 -13.11
N TRP A 87 -1.96 31.06 -12.82
CA TRP A 87 -1.71 29.99 -11.85
C TRP A 87 -0.93 28.85 -12.48
N GLN A 88 0.15 28.43 -11.81
CA GLN A 88 0.97 27.30 -12.23
C GLN A 88 1.31 26.41 -11.04
N ILE A 89 1.33 25.09 -11.25
CA ILE A 89 1.81 24.11 -10.29
C ILE A 89 3.33 24.25 -10.18
N VAL A 90 3.80 24.65 -9.01
CA VAL A 90 5.23 24.75 -8.66
C VAL A 90 5.72 23.55 -7.86
N ALA A 91 4.82 22.84 -7.18
CA ALA A 91 5.13 21.56 -6.56
C ALA A 91 3.94 20.60 -6.65
N SER A 92 4.19 19.32 -6.80
CA SER A 92 3.17 18.27 -6.73
C SER A 92 3.76 17.01 -6.13
N GLN A 93 3.00 16.37 -5.26
CA GLN A 93 3.35 15.07 -4.70
C GLN A 93 2.13 14.15 -4.79
N ALA A 94 2.34 12.95 -5.33
CA ALA A 94 1.37 11.87 -5.31
C ALA A 94 1.88 10.74 -4.41
N HIS A 95 0.99 10.14 -3.62
CA HIS A 95 1.27 8.86 -2.97
C HIS A 95 0.11 7.90 -3.20
N ARG A 96 0.42 6.63 -3.41
CA ARG A 96 -0.60 5.60 -3.55
C ARG A 96 -1.15 5.23 -2.18
N TYR A 97 -2.47 5.04 -2.08
CA TYR A 97 -3.08 4.45 -0.90
C TYR A 97 -2.76 2.96 -0.84
N TYR A 98 -2.56 2.46 0.38
CA TYR A 98 -2.53 1.02 0.61
C TYR A 98 -3.91 0.44 0.33
N GLU A 99 -3.94 -0.64 -0.45
CA GLU A 99 -5.10 -1.49 -0.65
C GLU A 99 -4.75 -2.90 -0.22
N ASP A 100 -5.71 -3.58 0.39
CA ASP A 100 -5.52 -4.97 0.76
C ASP A 100 -5.27 -5.83 -0.49
N PRO A 101 -4.42 -6.86 -0.39
CA PRO A 101 -4.26 -7.84 -1.45
C PRO A 101 -5.57 -8.56 -1.75
N ALA A 102 -5.64 -9.16 -2.93
CA ALA A 102 -6.68 -10.14 -3.20
C ALA A 102 -6.58 -11.30 -2.20
N VAL A 103 -7.73 -11.70 -1.64
CA VAL A 103 -7.82 -12.92 -0.84
C VAL A 103 -7.59 -14.11 -1.77
N GLY A 104 -6.57 -14.90 -1.46
CA GLY A 104 -6.24 -16.14 -2.15
C GLY A 104 -6.83 -17.36 -1.49
N GLU A 105 -6.32 -18.53 -1.87
CA GLU A 105 -6.74 -19.82 -1.31
C GLU A 105 -5.83 -20.22 -0.14
N SER A 106 -6.44 -20.59 0.98
CA SER A 106 -5.74 -21.20 2.12
C SER A 106 -5.58 -22.71 1.95
N ASP A 107 -4.63 -23.31 2.67
CA ASP A 107 -4.57 -24.75 2.92
C ASP A 107 -4.79 -25.03 4.41
N PRO A 108 -6.05 -25.28 4.85
CA PRO A 108 -6.36 -25.51 6.26
C PRO A 108 -5.58 -26.66 6.91
N LYS A 109 -5.04 -27.60 6.12
CA LYS A 109 -4.23 -28.71 6.63
C LYS A 109 -2.93 -28.23 7.29
N LYS A 110 -2.42 -27.06 6.86
CA LYS A 110 -1.21 -26.44 7.42
C LYS A 110 -1.48 -25.66 8.70
N PHE A 111 -2.73 -25.34 9.01
CA PHE A 111 -3.03 -24.42 10.11
C PHE A 111 -2.57 -24.94 11.47
N ALA A 112 -2.59 -26.26 11.65
CA ALA A 112 -2.05 -26.91 12.84
C ALA A 112 -0.56 -26.59 13.10
N ASP A 113 0.22 -26.35 12.05
CA ASP A 113 1.63 -25.97 12.16
C ASP A 113 1.80 -24.51 12.58
N PHE A 114 0.82 -23.66 12.28
CA PHE A 114 0.84 -22.23 12.58
C PHE A 114 0.33 -21.91 13.99
N ILE A 115 -0.52 -22.75 14.58
CA ILE A 115 -1.02 -22.56 15.96
C ILE A 115 0.13 -22.49 16.96
N GLY A 116 0.08 -21.51 17.86
CA GLY A 116 1.00 -21.40 18.98
C GLY A 116 1.23 -19.96 19.44
N THR A 117 2.10 -19.83 20.44
CA THR A 117 2.53 -18.52 20.96
C THR A 117 3.89 -18.15 20.38
N TYR A 118 3.99 -16.92 19.89
CA TYR A 118 5.16 -16.35 19.27
C TYR A 118 5.63 -15.14 20.08
N GLU A 119 6.94 -15.01 20.30
CA GLU A 119 7.56 -14.01 21.16
C GLU A 119 8.57 -13.16 20.39
N LEU A 120 8.48 -11.84 20.52
CA LEU A 120 9.45 -10.88 19.99
C LEU A 120 10.57 -10.59 21.00
N ALA A 121 10.18 -10.45 22.26
CA ALA A 121 11.03 -10.17 23.43
C ALA A 121 10.29 -10.68 24.68
N PRO A 122 10.95 -10.87 25.83
CA PRO A 122 10.32 -11.38 27.04
C PRO A 122 8.99 -10.68 27.37
N GLY A 123 7.89 -11.45 27.37
CA GLY A 123 6.54 -10.94 27.67
C GLY A 123 5.87 -10.14 26.52
N GLN A 124 6.53 -9.98 25.37
CA GLN A 124 5.94 -9.44 24.15
C GLN A 124 5.53 -10.60 23.24
N THR A 125 4.29 -11.06 23.40
CA THR A 125 3.78 -12.25 22.71
C THR A 125 2.64 -11.94 21.74
N ARG A 126 2.42 -12.88 20.81
CA ARG A 126 1.24 -13.01 19.97
C ARG A 126 0.84 -14.47 19.96
N SER A 127 -0.46 -14.74 19.90
CA SER A 127 -0.97 -16.10 19.74
C SER A 127 -1.62 -16.25 18.38
N VAL A 128 -1.33 -17.36 17.70
CA VAL A 128 -2.04 -17.75 16.48
C VAL A 128 -3.00 -18.87 16.84
N ILE A 129 -4.28 -18.66 16.49
CA ILE A 129 -5.37 -19.57 16.78
C ILE A 129 -6.18 -19.85 15.51
N VAL A 130 -6.88 -20.98 15.51
CA VAL A 130 -7.76 -21.40 14.42
C VAL A 130 -9.18 -21.47 14.94
N GLU A 131 -10.11 -20.86 14.21
CA GLU A 131 -11.55 -20.97 14.45
C GLU A 131 -12.22 -21.40 13.15
N GLY A 132 -12.67 -22.66 13.08
CA GLY A 132 -13.17 -23.25 11.85
C GLY A 132 -12.07 -23.39 10.81
N ASP A 133 -12.25 -22.75 9.66
CA ASP A 133 -11.33 -22.70 8.52
C ASP A 133 -10.57 -21.37 8.41
N LYS A 134 -10.51 -20.61 9.51
CA LYS A 134 -9.86 -19.30 9.57
C LYS A 134 -8.75 -19.26 10.59
N LEU A 135 -7.69 -18.52 10.26
CA LEU A 135 -6.60 -18.19 11.17
C LEU A 135 -6.78 -16.80 11.76
N PHE A 136 -6.42 -16.66 13.02
CA PHE A 136 -6.40 -15.38 13.70
C PHE A 136 -5.06 -15.18 14.40
N VAL A 137 -4.63 -13.93 14.48
CA VAL A 137 -3.57 -13.49 15.38
C VAL A 137 -4.19 -12.68 16.51
N GLU A 138 -3.84 -13.02 17.74
CA GLU A 138 -4.25 -12.31 18.93
C GLU A 138 -3.05 -11.65 19.60
N ARG A 139 -3.23 -10.38 19.98
CA ARG A 139 -2.26 -9.63 20.78
C ARG A 139 -3.00 -8.71 21.74
N ASN A 140 -2.68 -8.79 23.03
CA ASN A 140 -3.26 -7.93 24.07
C ASN A 140 -4.81 -7.93 24.05
N GLY A 141 -5.44 -9.09 23.83
CA GLY A 141 -6.90 -9.25 23.74
C GLY A 141 -7.54 -8.74 22.43
N LYS A 142 -6.76 -8.15 21.52
CA LYS A 142 -7.22 -7.81 20.17
C LYS A 142 -6.97 -9.00 19.25
N LYS A 143 -8.05 -9.53 18.68
CA LYS A 143 -8.04 -10.63 17.70
C LYS A 143 -8.26 -10.08 16.29
N GLU A 144 -7.39 -10.44 15.35
CA GLU A 144 -7.45 -10.03 13.94
C GLU A 144 -7.39 -11.27 13.04
N GLU A 145 -8.24 -11.33 12.02
CA GLU A 145 -8.21 -12.42 11.03
C GLU A 145 -6.96 -12.30 10.14
N LEU A 146 -6.32 -13.44 9.89
CA LEU A 146 -5.23 -13.59 8.92
C LEU A 146 -5.85 -14.08 7.61
N LEU A 147 -6.10 -13.15 6.69
CA LEU A 147 -6.62 -13.46 5.36
C LEU A 147 -5.50 -14.05 4.51
N PRO A 148 -5.72 -15.18 3.80
CA PRO A 148 -4.70 -15.77 2.96
C PRO A 148 -4.47 -14.89 1.72
N GLU A 149 -3.22 -14.60 1.39
CA GLU A 149 -2.80 -14.25 0.03
C GLU A 149 -2.40 -15.53 -0.73
N THR A 150 -1.76 -16.47 -0.03
CA THR A 150 -1.48 -17.83 -0.48
C THR A 150 -1.59 -18.80 0.70
N SER A 151 -1.27 -20.08 0.50
CA SER A 151 -1.31 -21.09 1.58
C SER A 151 -0.39 -20.80 2.78
N ASP A 152 0.66 -20.00 2.61
CA ASP A 152 1.68 -19.72 3.65
C ASP A 152 1.91 -18.21 3.90
N VAL A 153 1.22 -17.34 3.15
CA VAL A 153 1.34 -15.88 3.24
C VAL A 153 -0.03 -15.30 3.52
N PHE A 154 -0.10 -14.51 4.59
CA PHE A 154 -1.34 -13.91 5.07
C PHE A 154 -1.21 -12.40 5.19
N PHE A 155 -2.33 -11.71 5.26
CA PHE A 155 -2.40 -10.28 5.56
C PHE A 155 -3.55 -10.00 6.54
N ARG A 156 -3.53 -8.80 7.11
CA ARG A 156 -4.61 -8.31 7.98
C ARG A 156 -5.33 -7.20 7.23
N LYS A 157 -6.66 -7.24 7.24
CA LYS A 157 -7.49 -6.23 6.57
C LYS A 157 -7.13 -4.82 7.03
N GLY A 158 -6.87 -3.92 6.09
CA GLY A 158 -6.53 -2.52 6.32
C GLY A 158 -5.19 -2.29 7.02
N THR A 159 -4.33 -3.31 7.11
CA THR A 159 -3.00 -3.19 7.71
C THR A 159 -1.95 -3.56 6.68
N GLU A 160 -1.11 -2.58 6.34
CA GLU A 160 -0.01 -2.79 5.40
C GLU A 160 1.00 -3.81 5.93
N GLY A 161 1.38 -4.75 5.06
CA GLY A 161 2.34 -5.82 5.34
C GLY A 161 1.77 -7.22 5.19
N ARG A 162 2.61 -8.21 5.55
CA ARG A 162 2.31 -9.65 5.48
C ARG A 162 2.67 -10.36 6.77
N ILE A 163 1.95 -11.43 7.05
CA ILE A 163 2.28 -12.43 8.06
C ILE A 163 2.72 -13.70 7.34
N LEU A 164 3.93 -14.15 7.63
CA LEU A 164 4.48 -15.39 7.09
C LEU A 164 4.87 -16.33 8.23
N PHE A 165 4.91 -17.63 7.95
CA PHE A 165 5.42 -18.63 8.88
C PHE A 165 6.70 -19.25 8.33
N ARG A 166 7.77 -19.15 9.11
CA ARG A 166 9.06 -19.74 8.73
C ARG A 166 9.15 -21.15 9.28
N TYR A 167 9.52 -22.08 8.41
CA TYR A 167 9.86 -23.45 8.76
C TYR A 167 11.36 -23.56 9.03
N ALA A 168 11.73 -24.19 10.14
CA ALA A 168 13.10 -24.61 10.40
C ALA A 168 13.47 -25.81 9.50
N ALA A 169 14.76 -26.16 9.46
CA ALA A 169 15.26 -27.33 8.74
C ALA A 169 14.62 -28.66 9.17
N THR A 170 14.00 -28.69 10.36
CA THR A 170 13.24 -29.83 10.89
C THR A 170 11.84 -29.98 10.29
N GLY A 171 11.41 -29.06 9.42
CA GLY A 171 10.06 -29.04 8.84
C GLY A 171 8.99 -28.54 9.79
N ARG A 172 9.35 -27.95 10.94
CA ARG A 172 8.41 -27.32 11.88
C ARG A 172 8.52 -25.81 11.84
N VAL A 173 7.39 -25.14 12.00
CA VAL A 173 7.36 -23.68 12.12
C VAL A 173 8.10 -23.24 13.38
N ASP A 174 9.10 -22.37 13.21
CA ASP A 174 9.94 -21.83 14.29
C ASP A 174 9.70 -20.33 14.53
N ALA A 175 9.06 -19.65 13.58
CA ALA A 175 8.80 -18.22 13.69
C ALA A 175 7.58 -17.76 12.89
N LEU A 176 6.97 -16.69 13.40
CA LEU A 176 6.04 -15.82 12.67
C LEU A 176 6.82 -14.58 12.25
N ILE A 177 6.73 -14.21 10.97
CA ILE A 177 7.35 -13.03 10.40
C ILE A 177 6.25 -12.00 10.13
N ASP A 178 6.31 -10.87 10.85
CA ASP A 178 5.49 -9.67 10.59
C ASP A 178 6.29 -8.78 9.63
N ARG A 179 6.10 -9.01 8.32
CA ARG A 179 6.78 -8.29 7.24
C ARG A 179 6.08 -6.97 7.00
N ARG A 180 6.76 -5.88 7.30
CA ARG A 180 6.28 -4.51 7.12
C ARG A 180 6.97 -3.95 5.89
N ASN A 181 6.28 -3.93 4.76
CA ASN A 181 6.87 -3.66 3.46
C ASN A 181 7.99 -4.67 3.13
N ASN A 182 9.26 -4.31 3.29
CA ASN A 182 10.41 -5.16 3.01
C ASN A 182 11.18 -5.58 4.28
N GLU A 183 10.67 -5.21 5.45
CA GLU A 183 11.38 -5.29 6.72
C GLU A 183 10.71 -6.31 7.64
N ASP A 184 11.48 -7.30 8.06
CA ASP A 184 10.97 -8.43 8.83
C ASP A 184 11.09 -8.19 10.33
N VAL A 185 9.96 -8.24 11.04
CA VAL A 185 9.93 -8.38 12.50
C VAL A 185 9.65 -9.84 12.84
N ILE A 186 10.65 -10.50 13.41
CA ILE A 186 10.61 -11.95 13.66
C ILE A 186 10.14 -12.23 15.08
N TRP A 187 9.10 -13.05 15.21
CA TRP A 187 8.56 -13.56 16.47
C TRP A 187 8.86 -15.05 16.56
N ARG A 188 9.70 -15.46 17.51
CA ARG A 188 10.08 -16.87 17.68
C ARG A 188 8.93 -17.64 18.30
N LYS A 189 8.66 -18.84 17.81
CA LYS A 189 7.65 -19.73 18.39
C LYS A 189 8.17 -20.28 19.72
N ILE A 190 7.43 -20.07 20.82
CA ILE A 190 7.81 -20.49 22.18
C ILE A 190 6.85 -21.52 22.79
N GLY A 191 5.68 -21.74 22.18
CA GLY A 191 4.67 -22.70 22.65
C GLY A 191 3.76 -23.15 21.52
N LYS A 192 3.02 -24.24 21.78
CA LYS A 192 1.93 -24.73 20.92
C LYS A 192 0.60 -24.24 21.46
#